data_AF-A0A815ZT78-F1
#
_entry.id   AF-A0A815ZT78-F1
#
_cell.length_a   1.000
_cell.length_b   1.000
_cell.length_c   1.000
_cell.angle_alpha   90.00
_cell.angle_beta   90.00
_cell.angle_gamma   90.00
#
_symmetry.space_group_name_H-M   'P 1'
#
loop_
_entity.id
_entity.type
_entity.pdbx_description
1 polymer ?
#
loop_
_entity_poly.entity_id
_entity_poly.type
_entity_poly.pdbx_seq_one_letter_code
_entity_poly.pdbx_strand_id
1 'polypeptide(L)'
;VIANVSDLRQVQLGRPILCTEWLARTFGSTLFTHIDFFQTEKIGAIHWGLVAGRSQTYYQWKSPKGAPTPKMWFHDVLYSNGTAFSALEEKLYSEIKHEKVFK
;
A
#
# COMPACT_ATOMS: atom_id res chain seq x y z
N VAL A 1 -6.20 -21.50 -10.83
CA VAL A 1 -6.33 -20.06 -10.53
C VAL A 1 -5.48 -19.80 -9.31
N ILE A 2 -4.55 -18.85 -9.38
CA ILE A 2 -3.76 -18.46 -8.20
C ILE A 2 -4.68 -17.59 -7.35
N ALA A 3 -5.06 -18.06 -6.17
CA ALA A 3 -6.00 -17.36 -5.30
C ALA A 3 -5.36 -16.85 -4.00
N ASN A 4 -4.23 -17.44 -3.60
CA ASN A 4 -3.54 -17.08 -2.35
C ASN A 4 -2.01 -17.13 -2.50
N VAL A 5 -1.30 -16.69 -1.46
CA VAL A 5 0.17 -16.64 -1.42
C VAL A 5 0.81 -18.02 -1.51
N SER A 6 0.17 -19.08 -0.98
CA SER A 6 0.69 -20.45 -1.08
C SER A 6 0.72 -20.92 -2.54
N ASP A 7 -0.33 -20.64 -3.32
CA ASP A 7 -0.38 -20.95 -4.75
C ASP A 7 0.75 -20.21 -5.50
N LEU A 8 0.96 -18.93 -5.17
CA LEU A 8 2.05 -18.13 -5.75
C LEU A 8 3.42 -18.76 -5.45
N ARG A 9 3.66 -19.20 -4.22
CA ARG A 9 4.94 -19.83 -3.85
C ARG A 9 5.21 -21.12 -4.62
N GLN A 10 4.18 -21.94 -4.84
CA GLN A 10 4.31 -23.19 -5.61
C GLN A 10 4.74 -22.92 -7.05
N VAL A 11 4.08 -21.99 -7.74
CA VAL A 11 4.42 -21.68 -9.14
C VAL A 11 5.74 -20.93 -9.28
N GLN A 12 6.15 -20.19 -8.24
CA GLN A 12 7.33 -19.35 -8.29
C GLN A 12 8.63 -20.07 -7.88
N LEU A 13 8.55 -21.37 -7.59
CA LEU A 13 9.69 -22.27 -7.34
C LEU A 13 10.67 -21.71 -6.29
N GLY A 14 10.12 -21.10 -5.24
CA GLY A 14 10.91 -20.54 -4.13
C GLY A 14 11.55 -19.18 -4.40
N ARG A 15 11.30 -18.53 -5.54
CA ARG A 15 11.75 -17.14 -5.75
C ARG A 15 11.00 -16.15 -4.84
N PRO A 16 11.64 -15.04 -4.45
CA PRO A 16 10.99 -13.93 -3.77
C PRO A 16 9.71 -13.44 -4.45
N ILE A 17 8.73 -13.01 -3.66
CA ILE A 17 7.49 -12.40 -4.14
C ILE A 17 7.56 -10.89 -3.87
N LEU A 18 7.23 -10.11 -4.90
CA LEU A 18 7.10 -8.65 -4.81
C LEU A 18 5.67 -8.24 -5.19
N CYS A 19 5.05 -7.44 -4.33
CA CYS A 19 3.84 -6.70 -4.62
C CYS A 19 4.24 -5.32 -5.14
N THR A 20 4.11 -5.10 -6.45
CA THR A 20 4.62 -3.86 -7.09
C THR A 20 3.72 -2.66 -6.86
N GLU A 21 2.44 -2.89 -6.57
CA GLU A 21 1.45 -1.85 -6.31
C GLU A 21 0.46 -2.38 -5.29
N TRP A 22 0.16 -1.57 -4.28
CA TRP A 22 -0.86 -1.86 -3.28
C TRP A 22 -1.48 -0.56 -2.78
N LEU A 23 -2.34 -0.72 -1.78
CA LEU A 23 -3.16 0.29 -1.16
C LEU A 23 -4.32 0.74 -2.04
N ALA A 24 -5.53 0.53 -1.55
CA ALA A 24 -6.76 0.94 -2.21
C ALA A 24 -7.80 1.04 -1.12
N ARG A 25 -7.71 2.11 -0.30
CA ARG A 25 -8.43 2.18 1.00
C ARG A 25 -9.93 1.99 0.85
N THR A 26 -10.52 2.48 -0.24
CA THR A 26 -11.95 2.33 -0.55
C THR A 26 -12.38 0.89 -0.87
N PHE A 27 -11.44 -0.03 -1.09
CA PHE A 27 -11.67 -1.47 -1.29
C PHE A 27 -11.13 -2.32 -0.13
N GLY A 28 -10.80 -1.71 1.02
CA GLY A 28 -10.31 -2.43 2.21
C GLY A 28 -8.82 -2.78 2.16
N SER A 29 -8.11 -2.42 1.10
CA SER A 29 -6.64 -2.48 1.10
C SER A 29 -6.11 -1.25 1.82
N THR A 30 -5.64 -1.45 3.05
CA THR A 30 -5.15 -0.40 3.98
C THR A 30 -3.78 -0.80 4.54
N LEU A 31 -3.06 0.15 5.13
CA LEU A 31 -1.81 -0.16 5.84
C LEU A 31 -2.04 -1.19 6.96
N PHE A 32 -3.12 -1.02 7.73
CA PHE A 32 -3.45 -1.90 8.86
C PHE A 32 -3.70 -3.34 8.44
N THR A 33 -4.20 -3.57 7.23
CA THR A 33 -4.47 -4.93 6.73
C THR A 33 -3.25 -5.55 6.06
N HIS A 34 -2.37 -4.76 5.43
CA HIS A 34 -1.34 -5.29 4.55
C HIS A 34 0.07 -5.31 5.17
N ILE A 35 0.41 -4.41 6.10
CA ILE A 35 1.78 -4.34 6.62
C ILE A 35 2.15 -5.62 7.36
N ASP A 36 1.32 -6.04 8.33
CA ASP A 36 1.54 -7.28 9.09
C ASP A 36 1.52 -8.52 8.17
N PHE A 37 0.61 -8.53 7.19
CA PHE A 37 0.52 -9.59 6.20
C PHE A 37 1.79 -9.72 5.35
N PHE A 38 2.31 -8.61 4.82
CA PHE A 38 3.52 -8.59 4.01
C PHE A 38 4.75 -9.01 4.83
N GLN A 39 4.84 -8.60 6.09
CA GLN A 39 5.92 -9.02 6.98
C GLN A 39 5.85 -10.52 7.27
N THR A 40 4.68 -11.01 7.69
CA THR A 40 4.45 -12.43 8.00
C THR A 40 4.73 -13.33 6.79
N GLU A 41 4.29 -12.91 5.61
CA GLU A 41 4.48 -13.67 4.37
C GLU A 41 5.82 -13.39 3.67
N LYS A 42 6.67 -12.51 4.21
CA LYS A 42 7.96 -12.10 3.63
C LYS A 42 7.83 -11.65 2.17
N ILE A 43 6.85 -10.79 1.93
CA ILE A 43 6.58 -10.19 0.62
C ILE A 43 7.16 -8.77 0.62
N GLY A 44 8.02 -8.47 -0.34
CA GLY A 44 8.43 -7.08 -0.57
C GLY A 44 7.28 -6.31 -1.20
N ALA A 45 6.98 -5.10 -0.74
CA ALA A 45 5.89 -4.29 -1.27
C ALA A 45 6.37 -2.89 -1.67
N ILE A 46 5.94 -2.43 -2.85
CA ILE A 46 6.22 -1.10 -3.37
C ILE A 46 4.91 -0.32 -3.37
N HIS A 47 4.93 0.83 -2.70
CA HIS A 47 3.76 1.70 -2.56
C HIS A 47 3.51 2.46 -3.87
N TRP A 48 2.30 2.38 -4.44
CA TRP A 48 1.89 3.22 -5.55
C TRP A 48 1.30 4.51 -4.99
N GLY A 49 1.81 5.68 -5.38
CA GLY A 49 1.44 6.96 -4.76
C GLY A 49 2.25 7.25 -3.49
N LEU A 50 2.44 8.53 -3.19
CA LEU A 50 3.20 8.97 -2.01
C LEU A 50 2.71 10.34 -1.57
N VAL A 51 2.85 11.34 -2.45
CA VAL A 51 2.52 12.74 -2.18
C VAL A 51 1.34 13.19 -3.03
N ALA A 52 0.31 13.71 -2.37
CA ALA A 52 -0.84 14.30 -3.04
C ALA A 52 -0.42 15.49 -3.91
N GLY A 53 -0.82 15.47 -5.17
CA GLY A 53 -0.43 16.47 -6.16
C GLY A 53 -0.30 15.85 -7.54
N ARG A 54 0.93 15.81 -8.10
CA ARG A 54 1.22 15.54 -9.51
C ARG A 54 0.39 14.42 -10.16
N SER A 55 0.38 13.23 -9.55
CA SER A 55 -0.32 12.06 -10.09
C SER A 55 -1.77 11.92 -9.60
N GLN A 56 -2.17 12.74 -8.62
CA GLN A 56 -3.52 12.78 -8.05
C GLN A 56 -4.04 11.41 -7.58
N THR A 57 -3.13 10.56 -7.10
CA THR A 57 -3.38 9.17 -6.72
C THR A 57 -4.14 9.04 -5.38
N TYR A 58 -4.32 10.14 -4.64
CA TYR A 58 -5.27 10.24 -3.55
C TYR A 58 -6.76 10.16 -3.98
N TYR A 59 -7.08 10.37 -5.26
CA TYR A 59 -8.41 10.11 -5.81
C TYR A 59 -8.58 8.63 -6.20
N GLN A 60 -9.80 8.11 -6.07
CA GLN A 60 -10.15 6.77 -6.54
C GLN A 60 -10.09 6.69 -8.07
N TRP A 61 -9.82 5.51 -8.61
CA TRP A 61 -9.95 5.24 -10.04
C TRP A 61 -11.29 5.74 -10.59
N LYS A 62 -11.25 6.35 -11.79
CA LYS A 62 -12.42 6.90 -12.50
C LYS A 62 -13.11 8.10 -11.80
N SER A 63 -12.50 8.70 -10.78
CA SER A 63 -12.99 9.97 -10.23
C SER A 63 -13.10 11.02 -11.34
N PRO A 64 -14.23 11.75 -11.47
CA PRO A 64 -14.39 12.72 -12.53
C PRO A 64 -13.47 13.94 -12.32
N LYS A 65 -13.17 14.65 -13.40
CA LYS A 65 -12.45 15.93 -13.32
C LYS A 65 -13.24 16.91 -12.44
N GLY A 66 -12.56 17.52 -11.47
CA GLY A 66 -13.19 18.47 -10.54
C GLY A 66 -13.95 17.81 -9.39
N ALA A 67 -13.80 16.49 -9.18
CA ALA A 67 -14.31 15.84 -7.98
C ALA A 67 -13.78 16.52 -6.70
N PRO A 68 -14.63 16.68 -5.67
CA PRO A 68 -14.17 17.21 -4.40
C PRO A 68 -13.11 16.28 -3.81
N THR A 69 -12.17 16.84 -3.06
CA THR A 69 -11.14 16.05 -2.36
C THR A 69 -11.81 14.97 -1.50
N PRO A 70 -11.45 13.70 -1.66
CA PRO A 70 -12.09 12.62 -0.93
C PRO A 70 -11.72 12.67 0.56
N LYS A 71 -12.67 12.32 1.43
CA LYS A 71 -12.42 12.18 2.87
C LYS A 71 -11.44 11.04 3.17
N MET A 72 -11.55 9.96 2.42
CA MET A 72 -10.63 8.82 2.48
C MET A 72 -9.78 8.81 1.20
N TRP A 73 -8.47 8.99 1.36
CA TRP A 73 -7.55 8.97 0.23
C TRP A 73 -7.35 7.56 -0.30
N PHE A 74 -7.11 7.47 -1.60
CA PHE A 74 -6.97 6.18 -2.26
C PHE A 74 -5.57 5.58 -2.07
N HIS A 75 -4.54 6.14 -2.70
CA HIS A 75 -3.17 5.63 -2.67
C HIS A 75 -2.16 6.50 -1.91
N ASP A 76 -2.25 7.84 -2.02
CA ASP A 76 -1.24 8.71 -1.39
C ASP A 76 -1.31 8.66 0.14
N VAL A 77 -0.21 9.05 0.79
CA VAL A 77 -0.03 9.02 2.24
C VAL A 77 0.48 10.34 2.83
N LEU A 78 1.01 11.24 1.98
CA LEU A 78 1.51 12.56 2.37
C LEU A 78 0.78 13.68 1.63
N TYR A 79 0.53 14.77 2.33
CA TYR A 79 0.20 16.06 1.72
C TYR A 79 1.42 16.67 1.03
N SER A 80 1.21 17.65 0.16
CA SER A 80 2.28 18.35 -0.57
C SER A 80 3.28 19.08 0.32
N ASN A 81 2.90 19.43 1.55
CA ASN A 81 3.75 20.01 2.58
C ASN A 81 4.50 18.95 3.42
N GLY A 82 4.36 17.66 3.09
CA GLY A 82 4.99 16.54 3.78
C GLY A 82 4.26 16.03 5.02
N THR A 83 3.14 16.65 5.45
CA THR A 83 2.38 16.12 6.59
C THR A 83 1.67 14.83 6.20
N ALA A 84 1.55 13.89 7.15
CA ALA A 84 0.84 12.64 6.90
C ALA A 84 -0.66 12.90 6.65
N PHE A 85 -1.24 12.07 5.77
CA PHE A 85 -2.70 12.00 5.57
C PHE A 85 -3.43 11.60 6.86
N SER A 86 -2.84 10.66 7.62
CA SER A 86 -3.42 10.10 8.83
C SER A 86 -2.37 9.92 9.92
N ALA A 87 -2.61 10.52 11.09
CA ALA A 87 -1.75 10.37 12.26
C ALA A 87 -1.66 8.89 12.73
N LEU A 88 -2.73 8.10 12.50
CA LEU A 88 -2.71 6.68 12.83
C LEU A 88 -1.81 5.88 11.88
N GLU A 89 -1.82 6.23 10.59
CA GLU A 89 -0.92 5.60 9.61
C GLU A 89 0.53 6.02 9.82
N GLU A 90 0.77 7.30 10.14
CA GLU A 90 2.09 7.80 10.53
C GLU A 90 2.65 7.03 11.73
N LYS A 91 1.84 6.88 12.78
CA LYS A 91 2.22 6.07 13.95
C LYS A 91 2.54 4.63 13.56
N LEU A 92 1.70 4.00 12.74
CA LEU A 92 1.95 2.64 12.26
C LEU A 92 3.29 2.54 11.53
N TYR A 93 3.60 3.47 10.62
CA TYR A 93 4.90 3.50 9.93
C TYR A 93 6.08 3.56 10.90
N SER A 94 5.97 4.34 11.98
CA SER A 94 7.03 4.46 13.00
C SER A 94 7.24 3.18 13.82
N GLU A 95 6.25 2.30 13.88
CA GLU A 95 6.27 1.05 14.64
C GLU A 95 6.71 -0.16 13.78
N ILE A 96 6.88 0.02 12.47
CA ILE A 96 7.30 -1.05 11.56
C ILE A 96 8.70 -1.54 11.94
N LYS A 97 8.81 -2.84 12.23
CA LYS A 97 10.10 -3.51 12.40
C LYS A 97 10.77 -3.69 11.04
N HIS A 98 11.99 -3.17 10.92
CA HIS A 98 12.80 -3.32 9.73
C HIS A 98 13.56 -4.66 9.75
N GLU A 99 12.90 -5.71 9.29
CA GLU A 99 13.48 -7.03 9.14
C GLU A 99 13.93 -7.27 7.70
N LYS A 100 15.01 -8.04 7.51
CA LYS A 100 15.43 -8.47 6.18
C LYS A 100 14.39 -9.44 5.61
N VAL A 101 13.70 -9.02 4.57
CA VAL A 101 12.68 -9.83 3.88
C VAL A 101 13.33 -10.97 3.09
N PHE A 102 14.53 -10.74 2.53
CA PHE A 102 15.26 -11.71 1.73
C PHE A 102 16.63 -12.02 2.36
N LYS A 103 17.07 -13.28 2.24
CA LYS A 103 18.41 -13.75 2.66
C LYS A 103 19.38 -13.72 1.50
#